data_AF-A0A542UC66-F1
#
_entry.id   AF-A0A542UC66-F1
#
_cell.length_a   1.000
_cell.length_b   1.000
_cell.length_c   1.000
_cell.angle_alpha   90.00
_cell.angle_beta   90.00
_cell.angle_gamma   90.00
#
_symmetry.space_group_name_H-M   'P 1'
#
loop_
_entity.id
_entity.type
_entity.pdbx_description
1 polymer ?
#
loop_
_entity_poly.entity_id
_entity_poly.type
_entity_poly.pdbx_seq_one_letter_code
_entity_poly.pdbx_strand_id
1 'polypeptide(L)'
;MDFEQGTGPVRHLDQGEWLARFADRILVVCPGCGGRADVAERPGLPALRYYSELLFRPRRLTCAACGANAEWKAAVRGGGLVAAQLGGTEDPFFLRPLWLQTRCASRVLWAYNVAHVDALAGYIRATLREGGTGATRAMFPRLPRWMKESRHRAEVLAGLERLRTLAERPAPAHRSDAAHERGDHARPYGARYFRGGPY
;
A
#
# COMPACT_ATOMS: atom_id res chain seq x y z
N MET A 1 -26.09 -32.52 -17.28
CA MET A 1 -24.70 -32.63 -16.79
C MET A 1 -24.47 -31.41 -15.92
N ASP A 2 -24.99 -31.47 -14.71
CA ASP A 2 -24.91 -30.39 -13.73
C ASP A 2 -23.54 -30.43 -13.08
N PHE A 3 -22.74 -29.39 -13.31
CA PHE A 3 -21.55 -29.14 -12.50
C PHE A 3 -22.04 -28.55 -11.18
N GLU A 4 -22.12 -29.39 -10.15
CA GLU A 4 -22.16 -28.94 -8.75
C GLU A 4 -20.95 -28.03 -8.51
N GLN A 5 -21.19 -26.71 -8.58
CA GLN A 5 -20.24 -25.72 -8.11
C GLN A 5 -20.16 -25.87 -6.59
N GLY A 6 -19.08 -26.49 -6.11
CA GLY A 6 -18.87 -26.78 -4.71
C GLY A 6 -19.10 -25.56 -3.81
N THR A 7 -20.15 -25.62 -3.00
CA THR A 7 -20.47 -24.70 -1.90
C THR A 7 -19.50 -24.91 -0.71
N GLY A 8 -18.20 -24.78 -0.97
CA GLY A 8 -17.18 -24.75 0.06
C GLY A 8 -16.98 -23.33 0.60
N PRO A 9 -16.54 -23.17 1.87
CA PRO A 9 -16.16 -21.85 2.37
C PRO A 9 -15.04 -21.25 1.51
N VAL A 10 -15.13 -19.94 1.22
CA VAL A 10 -14.05 -19.23 0.51
C VAL A 10 -12.81 -19.26 1.41
N ARG A 11 -11.76 -19.94 0.94
CA ARG A 11 -10.50 -20.08 1.65
C ARG A 11 -9.49 -19.04 1.19
N HIS A 12 -8.70 -18.52 2.12
CA HIS A 12 -7.52 -17.72 1.82
C HIS A 12 -6.32 -18.27 2.58
N LEU A 13 -5.23 -18.50 1.85
CA LEU A 13 -3.95 -18.93 2.40
C LEU A 13 -3.03 -17.71 2.55
N ASP A 14 -2.70 -17.35 3.79
CA ASP A 14 -1.72 -16.29 4.05
C ASP A 14 -0.30 -16.79 3.73
N GLN A 15 0.29 -16.26 2.66
CA GLN A 15 1.67 -16.55 2.24
C GLN A 15 2.72 -15.78 3.05
N GLY A 16 2.31 -15.01 4.06
CA GLY A 16 3.21 -14.22 4.91
C GLY A 16 3.74 -12.97 4.21
N GLU A 17 3.01 -12.43 3.24
CA GLU A 17 3.45 -11.29 2.44
C GLU A 17 3.57 -10.03 3.29
N TRP A 18 4.69 -9.32 3.15
CA TRP A 18 4.88 -8.05 3.84
C TRP A 18 4.20 -6.93 3.05
N LEU A 19 3.73 -5.91 3.77
CA LEU A 19 3.18 -4.69 3.15
C LEU A 19 4.16 -4.05 2.13
N ALA A 20 5.47 -4.26 2.31
CA ALA A 20 6.51 -3.79 1.39
C ALA A 20 6.35 -4.31 -0.04
N ARG A 21 5.78 -5.50 -0.23
CA ARG A 21 5.54 -6.08 -1.56
C ARG A 21 4.66 -5.17 -2.43
N PHE A 22 3.77 -4.39 -1.82
CA PHE A 22 2.86 -3.48 -2.51
C PHE A 22 3.41 -2.05 -2.62
N ALA A 23 4.64 -1.81 -2.17
CA ALA A 23 5.29 -0.50 -2.19
C ALA A 23 6.21 -0.31 -3.42
N ASP A 24 6.22 -1.22 -4.37
CA ASP A 24 6.92 -1.09 -5.66
C ASP A 24 6.35 0.08 -6.49
N ARG A 25 5.02 0.22 -6.47
CA ARG A 25 4.27 1.33 -7.06
C ARG A 25 3.17 1.80 -6.11
N ILE A 26 3.12 3.10 -5.84
CA ILE A 26 2.16 3.73 -4.93
C ILE A 26 1.43 4.85 -5.65
N LEU A 27 0.09 4.83 -5.58
CA LEU A 27 -0.77 5.86 -6.14
C LEU A 27 -0.96 6.97 -5.11
N VAL A 28 -0.60 8.20 -5.46
CA VAL A 28 -0.62 9.36 -4.56
C VAL A 28 -1.35 10.54 -5.17
N VAL A 29 -1.71 11.52 -4.34
CA VAL A 29 -2.22 12.80 -4.80
C VAL A 29 -1.06 13.67 -5.32
N CYS A 30 -1.17 14.11 -6.57
CA CYS A 30 -0.22 14.99 -7.22
C CYS A 30 -0.12 16.34 -6.49
N PRO A 31 1.09 16.86 -6.21
CA PRO A 31 1.25 18.18 -5.57
C PRO A 31 0.86 19.33 -6.50
N GLY A 32 1.01 19.16 -7.81
CA GLY A 32 0.75 20.21 -8.78
C GLY A 32 -0.74 20.38 -9.12
N CYS A 33 -1.40 19.29 -9.53
CA CYS A 33 -2.79 19.36 -10.03
C CYS A 33 -3.84 18.74 -9.10
N GLY A 34 -3.43 18.08 -8.01
CA GLY A 34 -4.35 17.37 -7.12
C GLY A 34 -4.98 16.09 -7.70
N GLY A 35 -4.62 15.69 -8.93
CA GLY A 35 -5.01 14.42 -9.54
C GLY A 35 -4.13 13.26 -9.09
N ARG A 36 -4.30 12.08 -9.72
CA ARG A 36 -3.48 10.90 -9.42
C ARG A 36 -2.06 11.06 -9.98
N ALA A 37 -1.08 10.76 -9.14
CA ALA A 37 0.32 10.57 -9.50
C ALA A 37 0.78 9.18 -9.07
N ASP A 38 1.91 8.75 -9.62
CA ASP A 38 2.53 7.46 -9.38
C ASP A 38 3.91 7.68 -8.72
N VAL A 39 4.15 6.99 -7.61
CA VAL A 39 5.47 6.86 -6.98
C VAL A 39 5.97 5.46 -7.26
N ALA A 40 7.06 5.33 -8.01
CA ALA A 40 7.62 4.04 -8.39
C ALA A 40 9.15 3.99 -8.21
N GLU A 41 9.73 2.79 -8.21
CA GLU A 41 11.19 2.64 -8.31
C GLU A 41 11.72 3.29 -9.59
N ARG A 42 12.95 3.83 -9.52
CA ARG A 42 13.63 4.31 -10.71
C ARG A 42 13.94 3.12 -11.65
N PRO A 43 13.74 3.25 -12.97
CA PRO A 43 14.19 2.25 -13.93
C PRO A 43 15.70 2.02 -13.89
N GLY A 44 16.15 0.82 -14.26
CA GLY A 44 17.57 0.46 -14.36
C GLY A 44 18.24 0.11 -13.02
N LEU A 45 17.45 -0.06 -11.96
CA LEU A 45 17.96 -0.56 -10.69
C LEU A 45 18.17 -2.08 -10.74
N PRO A 46 19.22 -2.63 -10.09
CA PRO A 46 19.45 -4.07 -10.06
C PRO A 46 18.31 -4.79 -9.34
N ALA A 47 18.06 -6.05 -9.70
CA ALA A 47 17.05 -6.88 -9.05
C ALA A 47 17.22 -6.88 -7.52
N LEU A 48 16.09 -6.92 -6.81
CA LEU A 48 16.07 -6.98 -5.35
C LEU A 48 16.65 -8.32 -4.90
N ARG A 49 17.56 -8.31 -3.93
CA ARG A 49 17.99 -9.54 -3.24
C ARG A 49 17.05 -9.83 -2.07
N TYR A 50 16.54 -8.78 -1.42
CA TYR A 50 15.58 -8.87 -0.34
C TYR A 50 14.46 -7.82 -0.50
N TYR A 51 13.21 -8.19 -0.20
CA TYR A 51 12.07 -7.25 -0.21
C TYR A 51 12.26 -6.05 0.72
N SER A 52 13.09 -6.16 1.76
CA SER A 52 13.43 -5.03 2.64
C SER A 52 14.19 -3.92 1.93
N GLU A 53 14.85 -4.20 0.80
CA GLU A 53 15.55 -3.18 0.01
C GLU A 53 14.60 -2.13 -0.58
N LEU A 54 13.34 -2.49 -0.82
CA LEU A 54 12.30 -1.58 -1.33
C LEU A 54 12.14 -0.33 -0.46
N LEU A 55 12.47 -0.42 0.84
CA LEU A 55 12.40 0.68 1.80
C LEU A 55 13.51 1.72 1.62
N PHE A 56 14.57 1.38 0.88
CA PHE A 56 15.75 2.24 0.70
C PHE A 56 15.99 2.62 -0.76
N ARG A 57 15.28 1.99 -1.70
CA ARG A 57 15.44 2.16 -3.14
C ARG A 57 14.99 3.58 -3.56
N PRO A 58 15.76 4.27 -4.41
CA PRO A 58 15.37 5.57 -4.94
C PRO A 58 14.02 5.50 -5.65
N ARG A 59 13.16 6.49 -5.39
CA ARG A 59 11.81 6.58 -5.96
C ARG A 59 11.67 7.79 -6.84
N ARG A 60 10.80 7.68 -7.84
CA ARG A 60 10.37 8.80 -8.68
C ARG A 60 8.87 8.97 -8.51
N LEU A 61 8.45 10.18 -8.19
CA LEU A 61 7.07 10.63 -8.32
C LEU A 61 6.88 11.15 -9.76
N THR A 62 5.81 10.73 -10.43
CA THR A 62 5.43 11.21 -11.76
C THR A 62 3.92 11.43 -11.85
N CYS A 63 3.49 12.54 -12.43
CA CYS A 63 2.09 12.80 -12.74
C CYS A 63 1.90 12.87 -14.26
N ALA A 64 1.07 11.97 -14.80
CA ALA A 64 0.77 11.95 -16.22
C ALA A 64 -0.10 13.14 -16.69
N ALA A 65 -0.82 13.80 -15.78
CA ALA A 65 -1.74 14.89 -16.12
C ALA A 65 -1.05 16.25 -16.26
N CYS A 66 -0.12 16.59 -15.36
CA CYS A 66 0.54 17.90 -15.35
C CYS A 66 2.06 17.85 -15.49
N GLY A 67 2.66 16.66 -15.62
CA GLY A 67 4.12 16.50 -15.77
C GLY A 67 4.93 16.70 -14.48
N ALA A 68 4.27 16.97 -13.34
CA ALA A 68 4.96 17.09 -12.06
C ALA A 68 5.77 15.82 -11.77
N ASN A 69 7.04 16.03 -11.42
CA ASN A 69 7.97 14.96 -11.12
C ASN A 69 8.88 15.34 -9.96
N ALA A 70 9.30 14.32 -9.19
CA ALA A 70 10.25 14.49 -8.09
C ALA A 70 11.04 13.19 -7.87
N GLU A 71 12.23 13.31 -7.29
CA GLU A 71 13.06 12.17 -6.91
C GLU A 71 13.19 12.08 -5.40
N TRP A 72 13.22 10.84 -4.89
CA TRP A 72 13.47 10.55 -3.49
C TRP A 72 14.64 9.58 -3.35
N LYS A 73 15.48 9.81 -2.34
CA LYS A 73 16.57 8.93 -1.94
C LYS A 73 16.52 8.76 -0.43
N ALA A 74 16.82 7.55 0.03
CA ALA A 74 16.91 7.28 1.46
C ALA A 74 17.97 8.17 2.12
N ALA A 75 17.60 8.79 3.24
CA ALA A 75 18.52 9.63 4.00
C ALA A 75 19.64 8.78 4.62
N VAL A 76 20.84 9.34 4.73
CA VAL A 76 21.96 8.72 5.45
C VAL A 76 22.05 9.33 6.85
N ARG A 77 22.05 8.50 7.90
CA ARG A 77 22.27 8.92 9.29
C ARG A 77 23.24 7.97 9.98
N GLY A 78 24.34 8.51 10.50
CA GLY A 78 25.37 7.72 11.19
C GLY A 78 25.97 6.61 10.32
N GLY A 79 26.17 6.86 9.02
CA GLY A 79 26.73 5.88 8.07
C GLY A 79 25.74 4.83 7.56
N GLY A 80 24.48 4.82 8.01
CA GLY A 80 23.44 3.91 7.53
C GLY A 80 22.32 4.63 6.78
N LEU A 81 21.71 3.95 5.82
CA LEU A 81 20.47 4.40 5.20
C LEU A 81 19.30 4.24 6.17
N VAL A 82 18.45 5.25 6.20
CA VAL A 82 17.21 5.26 6.96
C VAL A 82 16.09 4.68 6.09
N ALA A 83 15.39 3.67 6.60
CA ALA A 83 14.30 3.02 5.90
C ALA A 83 13.10 3.96 5.76
N ALA A 84 12.46 3.94 4.59
CA ALA A 84 11.11 4.45 4.45
C ALA A 84 10.15 3.64 5.35
N GLN A 85 9.19 4.31 5.95
CA GLN A 85 8.27 3.70 6.89
C GLN A 85 6.91 3.45 6.26
N LEU A 86 6.58 2.18 6.08
CA LEU A 86 5.31 1.77 5.50
C LEU A 86 4.15 1.88 6.49
N GLY A 87 2.97 2.13 5.92
CA GLY A 87 1.70 2.18 6.62
C GLY A 87 1.24 3.61 6.88
N GLY A 88 -0.07 3.79 6.95
CA GLY A 88 -0.72 5.09 7.13
C GLY A 88 -1.41 5.55 5.86
N THR A 89 -1.97 6.75 5.91
CA THR A 89 -2.70 7.35 4.78
C THR A 89 -1.81 8.14 3.83
N GLU A 90 -0.51 8.15 4.07
CA GLU A 90 0.49 8.87 3.30
C GLU A 90 1.51 7.90 2.71
N ASP A 91 2.07 8.25 1.56
CA ASP A 91 3.14 7.46 0.95
C ASP A 91 4.43 7.60 1.77
N PRO A 92 5.21 6.52 1.90
CA PRO A 92 6.33 6.45 2.82
C PRO A 92 7.58 7.22 2.32
N PHE A 93 7.57 7.75 1.10
CA PHE A 93 8.73 8.36 0.45
C PHE A 93 8.59 9.88 0.36
N PHE A 94 7.48 10.35 -0.20
CA PHE A 94 7.19 11.77 -0.42
C PHE A 94 6.18 12.34 0.57
N LEU A 95 5.65 11.52 1.50
CA LEU A 95 4.66 11.89 2.51
C LEU A 95 3.40 12.54 1.90
N ARG A 96 3.01 12.07 0.72
CA ARG A 96 1.82 12.56 0.02
C ARG A 96 0.62 11.69 0.35
N PRO A 97 -0.59 12.26 0.42
CA PRO A 97 -1.79 11.47 0.64
C PRO A 97 -1.92 10.40 -0.44
N LEU A 98 -2.21 9.17 -0.03
CA LEU A 98 -2.52 8.10 -0.98
C LEU A 98 -3.76 8.47 -1.80
N TRP A 99 -3.74 8.15 -3.10
CA TRP A 99 -4.89 8.35 -3.97
C TRP A 99 -6.03 7.38 -3.61
N LEU A 100 -5.68 6.13 -3.30
CA LEU A 100 -6.64 5.09 -2.95
C LEU A 100 -7.00 5.17 -1.48
N GLN A 101 -7.91 6.08 -1.15
CA GLN A 101 -8.48 6.22 0.17
C GLN A 101 -9.97 6.49 0.11
N THR A 102 -10.72 5.99 1.10
CA THR A 102 -12.14 6.27 1.26
C THR A 102 -12.50 6.21 2.74
N ARG A 103 -13.54 6.95 3.13
CA ARG A 103 -14.19 6.70 4.42
C ARG A 103 -14.87 5.33 4.40
N CYS A 104 -14.74 4.61 5.51
CA CYS A 104 -15.31 3.28 5.74
C CYS A 104 -15.38 3.01 7.25
N ALA A 105 -16.54 2.64 7.77
CA ALA A 105 -16.78 2.32 9.18
C ALA A 105 -16.28 3.40 10.15
N SER A 106 -16.59 4.66 9.84
CA SER A 106 -16.12 5.87 10.56
C SER A 106 -14.59 6.01 10.65
N ARG A 107 -13.86 5.28 9.80
CA ARG A 107 -12.40 5.27 9.68
C ARG A 107 -12.01 5.48 8.21
N VAL A 108 -10.71 5.45 7.94
CA VAL A 108 -10.17 5.51 6.58
C VAL A 108 -9.72 4.11 6.17
N LEU A 109 -10.23 3.67 5.03
CA LEU A 109 -9.73 2.52 4.30
C LEU A 109 -8.79 3.05 3.21
N TRP A 110 -7.60 2.46 3.11
CA TRP A 110 -6.59 2.88 2.15
C TRP A 110 -5.87 1.68 1.54
N ALA A 111 -5.25 1.89 0.38
CA ALA A 111 -4.37 0.95 -0.28
C ALA A 111 -3.25 1.71 -1.01
N TYR A 112 -2.16 1.01 -1.36
CA TYR A 112 -1.07 1.62 -2.13
C TYR A 112 -1.35 1.60 -3.63
N ASN A 113 -1.87 0.48 -4.11
CA ASN A 113 -2.16 0.21 -5.51
C ASN A 113 -3.27 -0.83 -5.63
N VAL A 114 -3.66 -1.16 -6.86
CA VAL A 114 -4.72 -2.13 -7.13
C VAL A 114 -4.36 -3.54 -6.63
N ALA A 115 -3.09 -3.96 -6.73
CA ALA A 115 -2.66 -5.26 -6.20
C ALA A 115 -2.87 -5.37 -4.69
N HIS A 116 -2.64 -4.27 -3.95
CA HIS A 116 -2.93 -4.20 -2.52
C HIS A 116 -4.46 -4.28 -2.26
N VAL A 117 -5.29 -3.60 -3.06
CA VAL A 117 -6.76 -3.71 -2.96
C VAL A 117 -7.21 -5.16 -3.13
N ASP A 118 -6.65 -5.86 -4.12
CA ASP A 118 -7.02 -7.24 -4.44
C ASP A 118 -6.60 -8.23 -3.35
N ALA A 119 -5.40 -8.04 -2.79
CA ALA A 119 -4.93 -8.81 -1.65
C ALA A 119 -5.84 -8.63 -0.41
N LEU A 120 -6.22 -7.39 -0.09
CA LEU A 120 -7.15 -7.09 1.00
C LEU A 120 -8.53 -7.71 0.74
N ALA A 121 -9.07 -7.56 -0.47
CA ALA A 121 -10.37 -8.10 -0.84
C ALA A 121 -10.41 -9.63 -0.75
N GLY A 122 -9.35 -10.30 -1.22
CA GLY A 122 -9.21 -11.76 -1.11
C GLY A 122 -9.23 -12.24 0.34
N TYR A 123 -8.47 -11.59 1.23
CA TYR A 123 -8.42 -11.94 2.65
C TYR A 123 -9.75 -11.66 3.38
N ILE A 124 -10.38 -10.51 3.09
CA ILE A 124 -11.63 -10.11 3.75
C ILE A 124 -12.80 -10.96 3.26
N ARG A 125 -12.82 -11.38 1.98
CA ARG A 125 -13.82 -12.30 1.41
C ARG A 125 -13.66 -13.74 1.87
N ALA A 126 -12.50 -14.15 2.39
CA ALA A 126 -12.37 -15.49 2.93
C ALA A 126 -13.19 -15.67 4.22
N THR A 127 -13.94 -16.77 4.29
CA THR A 127 -14.62 -17.23 5.51
C THR A 127 -13.73 -18.14 6.34
N LEU A 128 -12.76 -18.80 5.69
CA LEU A 128 -11.73 -19.60 6.33
C LEU A 128 -10.35 -19.06 5.93
N ARG A 129 -9.57 -18.66 6.93
CA ARG A 129 -8.24 -18.07 6.74
C ARG A 129 -7.22 -19.04 7.31
N GLU A 130 -6.48 -19.66 6.42
CA GLU A 130 -5.46 -20.65 6.71
C GLU A 130 -4.10 -19.98 6.51
N GLY A 131 -3.08 -20.38 7.26
CA GLY A 131 -1.77 -19.76 7.16
C GLY A 131 -1.52 -18.70 8.24
N GLY A 132 -0.25 -18.67 8.62
CA GLY A 132 0.27 -18.09 9.84
C GLY A 132 1.55 -18.81 10.21
N THR A 133 2.49 -18.91 9.26
CA THR A 133 3.88 -18.98 9.74
C THR A 133 4.05 -17.72 10.56
N GLY A 134 4.58 -17.81 11.79
CA GLY A 134 4.67 -16.71 12.75
C GLY A 134 5.55 -15.53 12.30
N ALA A 135 5.62 -15.24 11.00
CA ALA A 135 6.19 -14.09 10.38
C ALA A 135 5.53 -12.84 10.95
N THR A 136 6.14 -12.32 12.01
CA THR A 136 5.74 -11.11 12.73
C THR A 136 5.52 -9.93 11.78
N ARG A 137 6.10 -9.98 10.57
CA ARG A 137 6.12 -8.94 9.54
C ARG A 137 5.07 -9.07 8.42
N ALA A 138 4.25 -10.13 8.42
CA ALA A 138 3.15 -10.30 7.48
C ALA A 138 2.09 -9.18 7.61
N MET A 139 1.46 -8.84 6.49
CA MET A 139 0.48 -7.76 6.40
C MET A 139 -0.84 -8.11 7.10
N PHE A 140 -1.41 -9.28 6.82
CA PHE A 140 -2.76 -9.64 7.27
C PHE A 140 -2.92 -9.73 8.81
N PRO A 141 -1.97 -10.32 9.57
CA PRO A 141 -2.05 -10.33 11.02
C PRO A 141 -2.10 -8.92 11.62
N ARG A 142 -1.41 -7.96 10.99
CA ARG A 142 -1.29 -6.56 11.42
C ARG A 142 -2.45 -5.66 10.99
N LEU A 143 -3.40 -6.19 10.22
CA LEU A 143 -4.58 -5.41 9.87
C LEU A 143 -5.33 -4.92 11.11
N PRO A 144 -5.84 -3.68 11.10
CA PRO A 144 -6.68 -3.17 12.16
C PRO A 144 -7.83 -4.12 12.48
N ARG A 145 -8.14 -4.28 13.76
CA ARG A 145 -9.20 -5.19 14.25
C ARG A 145 -10.52 -4.99 13.51
N TRP A 146 -10.91 -3.74 13.28
CA TRP A 146 -12.17 -3.41 12.62
C TRP A 146 -12.29 -3.92 11.19
N MET A 147 -11.19 -4.02 10.43
CA MET A 147 -11.22 -4.60 9.07
C MET A 147 -11.45 -6.11 9.10
N LYS A 148 -11.13 -6.76 10.23
CA LYS A 148 -11.27 -8.20 10.43
C LYS A 148 -12.62 -8.60 11.04
N GLU A 149 -13.34 -7.65 11.63
CA GLU A 149 -14.65 -7.87 12.25
C GLU A 149 -15.73 -8.14 11.20
N SER A 150 -16.51 -9.20 11.41
CA SER A 150 -17.55 -9.64 10.47
C SER A 150 -18.60 -8.56 10.19
N ARG A 151 -18.98 -7.76 11.21
CA ARG A 151 -19.96 -6.67 11.07
C ARG A 151 -19.56 -5.59 10.06
N HIS A 152 -18.27 -5.39 9.82
CA HIS A 152 -17.76 -4.39 8.87
C HIS A 152 -17.43 -4.99 7.50
N ARG A 153 -17.51 -6.31 7.34
CA ARG A 153 -17.04 -7.02 6.14
C ARG A 153 -17.68 -6.50 4.85
N ALA A 154 -19.01 -6.38 4.81
CA ALA A 154 -19.72 -5.90 3.63
C ALA A 154 -19.32 -4.46 3.28
N GLU A 155 -19.23 -3.60 4.30
CA GLU A 155 -18.85 -2.20 4.14
C GLU A 155 -17.40 -2.05 3.65
N VAL A 156 -16.47 -2.83 4.19
CA VAL A 156 -15.06 -2.85 3.78
C VAL A 156 -14.92 -3.33 2.35
N LEU A 157 -15.61 -4.41 1.96
CA LEU A 157 -15.58 -4.91 0.59
C LEU A 157 -16.13 -3.86 -0.40
N ALA A 158 -17.24 -3.19 -0.06
CA ALA A 158 -17.74 -2.07 -0.85
C ALA A 158 -16.73 -0.91 -0.91
N GLY A 159 -16.02 -0.64 0.18
CA GLY A 159 -14.93 0.33 0.23
C GLY A 159 -13.78 -0.03 -0.70
N LEU A 160 -13.33 -1.28 -0.71
CA LEU A 160 -12.27 -1.76 -1.58
C LEU A 160 -12.67 -1.68 -3.06
N GLU A 161 -13.94 -1.97 -3.40
CA GLU A 161 -14.45 -1.81 -4.76
C GLU A 161 -14.45 -0.33 -5.21
N ARG A 162 -14.82 0.59 -4.30
CA ARG A 162 -14.68 2.03 -4.55
C ARG A 162 -13.22 2.41 -4.82
N LEU A 163 -12.26 1.87 -4.06
CA LEU A 163 -10.84 2.11 -4.29
C LEU A 163 -10.40 1.59 -5.65
N ARG A 164 -10.85 0.39 -6.05
CA ARG A 164 -10.55 -0.19 -7.37
C ARG A 164 -11.03 0.74 -8.49
N THR A 165 -12.29 1.18 -8.42
CA THR A 165 -12.86 2.15 -9.37
C THR A 165 -12.09 3.49 -9.38
N LEU A 166 -11.63 3.95 -8.21
CA LEU A 166 -10.89 5.20 -8.07
C LEU A 166 -9.49 5.13 -8.71
N ALA A 167 -8.86 3.96 -8.76
CA ALA A 167 -7.55 3.77 -9.39
C ALA A 167 -7.57 4.11 -10.89
N GLU A 168 -8.69 3.83 -11.55
CA GLU A 168 -8.92 4.06 -12.98
C GLU A 168 -9.27 5.52 -13.32
N ARG A 169 -9.55 6.33 -12.29
CA ARG A 169 -10.01 7.71 -12.43
C ARG A 169 -8.93 8.69 -11.95
N PRO A 170 -7.96 9.09 -12.80
CA PRO A 170 -6.83 9.92 -12.37
C PRO A 170 -7.15 11.40 -12.21
N ALA A 171 -8.33 11.86 -12.68
CA ALA A 171 -8.65 13.27 -12.70
C ALA A 171 -8.83 13.83 -11.26
N PRO A 172 -8.38 15.08 -10.99
CA PRO A 172 -8.51 15.71 -9.67
C PRO A 172 -9.95 15.71 -9.13
N ALA A 173 -10.94 15.84 -10.01
CA ALA A 173 -12.36 15.83 -9.65
C ALA A 173 -12.85 14.51 -9.02
N HIS A 174 -12.11 13.41 -9.19
CA HIS A 174 -12.45 12.11 -8.62
C HIS A 174 -11.76 11.85 -7.28
N ARG A 175 -10.88 12.75 -6.81
CA ARG A 175 -10.20 12.62 -5.52
C ARG A 175 -11.22 12.44 -4.40
N SER A 176 -11.04 11.40 -3.59
CA SER A 176 -11.87 11.21 -2.40
C SER A 176 -11.60 12.30 -1.36
N ASP A 177 -12.67 12.72 -0.67
CA ASP A 177 -12.64 13.55 0.54
C ASP A 177 -11.76 12.98 1.68
N ALA A 178 -11.38 11.70 1.60
CA ALA A 178 -10.48 11.06 2.56
C ALA A 178 -9.01 11.29 2.23
N ALA A 179 -8.66 11.56 0.96
CA ALA A 179 -7.31 11.61 0.43
C ALA A 179 -6.66 12.99 0.62
N HIS A 180 -6.64 13.49 1.86
CA HIS A 180 -5.95 14.73 2.26
C HIS A 180 -4.83 14.42 3.25
N GLU A 181 -3.92 15.36 3.43
CA GLU A 181 -2.83 15.24 4.41
C GLU A 181 -3.46 15.12 5.80
N ARG A 182 -3.05 14.08 6.54
CA ARG A 182 -3.56 13.80 7.89
C ARG A 182 -2.46 13.83 8.92
N GLY A 183 -1.20 13.75 8.50
CA GLY A 183 -0.07 13.64 9.41
C GLY A 183 -0.14 12.38 10.28
N ASP A 184 -0.83 11.33 9.82
CA ASP A 184 -0.97 10.05 10.51
C ASP A 184 0.14 9.04 10.16
N HIS A 185 1.25 9.55 9.61
CA HIS A 185 2.43 8.77 9.29
C HIS A 185 2.87 7.93 10.48
N ALA A 186 3.18 6.66 10.21
CA ALA A 186 3.61 5.76 11.26
C ALA A 186 4.90 6.30 11.92
N ARG A 187 4.97 6.25 13.26
CA ARG A 187 6.09 6.81 14.04
C ARG A 187 7.41 6.11 13.72
N PRO A 188 8.54 6.84 13.54
CA PRO A 188 9.84 6.27 13.16
C PRO A 188 10.20 5.00 13.91
N TYR A 189 10.23 3.86 13.23
CA TYR A 189 10.91 2.67 13.73
C TYR A 189 12.37 2.73 13.27
N GLY A 190 13.32 2.61 14.20
CA GLY A 190 14.76 2.86 14.00
C GLY A 190 15.51 1.85 13.11
N ALA A 191 14.87 1.27 12.09
CA ALA A 191 15.51 0.35 11.16
C ALA A 191 16.51 1.10 10.27
N ARG A 192 17.80 0.77 10.44
CA ARG A 192 18.91 1.29 9.66
C ARG A 192 19.50 0.18 8.82
N TYR A 193 19.89 0.50 7.58
CA TYR A 193 20.62 -0.41 6.71
C TYR A 193 22.02 0.15 6.45
N PHE A 194 23.04 -0.53 6.95
CA PHE A 194 24.43 -0.17 6.72
C PHE A 194 24.90 -0.87 5.44
N ARG A 195 25.31 -0.07 4.45
CA ARG A 195 25.87 -0.61 3.20
C ARG A 195 27.34 -0.99 3.41
N GLY A 196 27.76 -2.13 2.88
CA GLY A 196 29.16 -2.39 2.55
C GLY A 196 29.41 -2.06 1.07
N GLY A 197 30.01 -0.90 0.78
CA GLY A 197 30.52 -0.55 -0.56
C GLY A 197 29.74 0.53 -1.34
N PRO A 198 30.41 1.26 -2.27
CA PRO A 198 29.84 2.39 -2.98
C PRO A 198 29.02 1.95 -4.20
N TYR A 199 27.92 2.68 -4.44
CA TYR A 199 27.26 2.81 -5.75
C TYR A 199 27.33 4.29 -6.13
#